data_AF-A0A9P9KFQ1-F1
#
_entry.id   AF-A0A9P9KFQ1-F1
#
_cell.length_a   1.000
_cell.length_b   1.000
_cell.length_c   1.000
_cell.angle_alpha   90.00
_cell.angle_beta   90.00
_cell.angle_gamma   90.00
#
_symmetry.space_group_name_H-M   'P 1'
#
loop_
_entity.id
_entity.type
_entity.pdbx_description
1 polymer ?
#
loop_
_entity_poly.entity_id
_entity_poly.type
_entity_poly.pdbx_seq_one_letter_code
_entity_poly.pdbx_strand_id
1 'polypeptide(L)'
;MLTSRAMGHGKLCVQCKFSESWLLLYGLRVIQYEFTLTLSALYHQCLYLVGVRLHLFSSYSHVLVNTTRMSAESPPRYIYKIVPSPPGDPFPKEHPLSELDQTDGFVHLSTSTQVPKTADLFFTRSSSLWVIKLEFRQFADFIRWEGGFPHLYGNFGAENVDSTMKFVREESQTWAEVMAKSEWLD
;
A
#
# COMPACT_ATOMS: atom_id res chain seq x y z
N MET A 1 27.96 -7.85 64.21
CA MET A 1 28.03 -6.40 64.50
C MET A 1 27.63 -5.70 63.21
N LEU A 2 26.37 -5.29 62.99
CA LEU A 2 25.67 -4.12 63.59
C LEU A 2 26.52 -2.85 63.42
N THR A 3 26.13 -1.76 62.75
CA THR A 3 24.82 -1.18 62.34
C THR A 3 25.11 -0.06 61.30
N SER A 4 24.34 0.09 60.21
CA SER A 4 23.22 1.06 59.99
C SER A 4 23.66 2.54 59.96
N ARG A 5 23.24 3.47 59.10
CA ARG A 5 21.92 3.81 58.48
C ARG A 5 22.21 4.99 57.50
N ALA A 6 21.86 5.03 56.22
CA ALA A 6 20.55 5.13 55.53
C ALA A 6 19.74 6.42 55.80
N MET A 7 19.40 7.13 54.71
CA MET A 7 18.13 7.81 54.31
C MET A 7 18.44 9.08 53.47
N GLY A 8 17.84 9.37 52.32
CA GLY A 8 16.80 8.69 51.56
C GLY A 8 16.35 9.49 50.31
N HIS A 9 15.75 8.75 49.36
CA HIS A 9 14.60 9.06 48.50
C HIS A 9 14.48 10.36 47.67
N GLY A 10 14.17 10.17 46.37
CA GLY A 10 13.44 11.14 45.53
C GLY A 10 13.92 11.13 44.06
N LYS A 11 13.53 10.18 43.21
CA LYS A 11 12.36 10.20 42.30
C LYS A 11 12.24 11.42 41.37
N LEU A 12 12.16 11.07 40.08
CA LEU A 12 11.52 11.71 38.93
C LEU A 12 12.26 12.74 38.05
N CYS A 13 12.36 12.29 36.80
CA CYS A 13 12.51 12.98 35.53
C CYS A 13 11.48 14.10 35.29
N VAL A 14 11.81 14.92 34.26
CA VAL A 14 10.98 15.78 33.41
C VAL A 14 11.18 17.27 33.69
N GLN A 15 11.92 17.98 32.82
CA GLN A 15 11.33 18.83 31.78
C GLN A 15 12.41 19.56 30.95
N CYS A 16 12.12 19.67 29.65
CA CYS A 16 12.78 20.56 28.69
C CYS A 16 12.91 22.00 29.19
N LYS A 17 14.02 22.66 28.87
CA LYS A 17 14.02 24.11 28.61
C LYS A 17 14.81 24.42 27.34
N PHE A 18 14.03 24.87 26.36
CA PHE A 18 14.41 25.52 25.13
C PHE A 18 14.60 27.03 25.39
N SER A 19 15.17 27.72 24.40
CA SER A 19 15.27 29.19 24.25
C SER A 19 16.44 29.86 24.99
N GLU A 20 17.17 30.83 24.43
CA GLU A 20 16.79 31.88 23.49
C GLU A 20 17.94 32.28 22.55
N SER A 21 17.63 32.54 21.28
CA SER A 21 18.38 33.49 20.45
C SER A 21 17.40 34.17 19.50
N TRP A 22 16.74 35.20 20.04
CA TRP A 22 15.84 36.08 19.29
C TRP A 22 16.67 37.27 18.79
N LEU A 23 16.90 37.32 17.48
CA LEU A 23 17.27 38.56 16.81
C LEU A 23 16.01 39.32 16.43
N LEU A 24 16.00 40.57 16.86
CA LEU A 24 15.03 41.62 16.64
C LEU A 24 14.87 41.93 15.14
N LEU A 25 13.65 42.23 14.70
CA LEU A 25 13.26 43.59 14.25
C LEU A 25 11.81 43.56 13.73
N TYR A 26 10.93 44.21 14.48
CA TYR A 26 9.60 44.60 14.07
C TYR A 26 9.65 45.86 13.21
N GLY A 27 8.86 45.87 12.12
CA GLY A 27 8.17 47.08 11.66
C GLY A 27 8.60 47.63 10.29
N LEU A 28 7.80 47.34 9.27
CA LEU A 28 7.40 48.33 8.26
C LEU A 28 6.08 47.89 7.61
N ARG A 29 5.06 48.70 7.88
CA ARG A 29 3.72 48.69 7.28
C ARG A 29 3.79 49.27 5.87
N VAL A 30 2.98 48.71 4.97
CA VAL A 30 2.24 49.38 3.88
C VAL A 30 3.10 50.05 2.80
N ILE A 31 3.06 49.50 1.57
CA ILE A 31 2.98 50.22 0.28
C ILE A 31 2.75 49.17 -0.85
N GLN A 32 1.68 49.37 -1.65
CA GLN A 32 1.38 48.82 -3.00
C GLN A 32 1.05 47.31 -3.09
N TYR A 33 -0.19 46.84 -3.25
CA TYR A 33 -1.27 47.15 -4.22
C TYR A 33 -0.81 47.17 -5.69
N GLU A 34 -1.40 46.24 -6.46
CA GLU A 34 -1.37 46.07 -7.92
C GLU A 34 -0.04 45.66 -8.57
N PHE A 35 0.16 44.37 -8.86
CA PHE A 35 0.82 43.96 -10.11
C PHE A 35 0.55 42.47 -10.44
N THR A 36 -0.16 42.26 -11.55
CA THR A 36 -0.18 41.06 -12.42
C THR A 36 -0.96 39.81 -11.99
N LEU A 37 -2.28 39.99 -11.79
CA LEU A 37 -3.25 39.08 -12.41
C LEU A 37 -3.39 39.47 -13.89
N THR A 38 -2.70 38.80 -14.83
CA THR A 38 -3.00 38.84 -16.29
C THR A 38 -2.04 37.93 -17.07
N LEU A 39 -2.22 36.61 -16.98
CA LEU A 39 -1.59 35.64 -17.91
C LEU A 39 -2.60 34.73 -18.64
N SER A 40 -3.91 34.99 -18.49
CA SER A 40 -4.98 34.28 -19.24
C SER A 40 -5.67 35.14 -20.31
N ALA A 41 -5.30 36.42 -20.45
CA ALA A 41 -6.01 37.38 -21.33
C ALA A 41 -5.23 37.82 -22.58
N LEU A 42 -4.10 37.19 -22.91
CA LEU A 42 -3.35 37.48 -24.16
C LEU A 42 -3.30 36.31 -25.14
N TYR A 43 -3.87 35.15 -24.80
CA TYR A 43 -3.90 33.99 -25.68
C TYR A 43 -5.10 33.97 -26.65
N HIS A 44 -6.11 34.82 -26.44
CA HIS A 44 -7.33 34.82 -27.27
C HIS A 44 -7.55 36.06 -28.14
N GLN A 45 -6.56 36.96 -28.25
CA GLN A 45 -6.62 38.13 -29.11
C GLN A 45 -5.48 38.20 -30.14
N CYS A 46 -5.13 37.05 -30.71
CA CYS A 46 -4.26 36.95 -31.90
C CYS A 46 -4.74 35.86 -32.87
N LEU A 47 -6.06 35.64 -32.95
CA LEU A 47 -6.70 34.70 -33.89
C LEU A 47 -7.63 35.36 -34.91
N TYR A 48 -7.60 36.69 -35.03
CA TYR A 48 -8.26 37.41 -36.10
C TYR A 48 -7.29 38.46 -36.64
N LEU A 49 -6.71 38.21 -37.82
CA LEU A 49 -6.28 39.20 -38.84
C LEU A 49 -5.18 38.73 -39.81
N VAL A 50 -4.90 37.44 -39.97
CA VAL A 50 -4.19 36.97 -41.18
C VAL A 50 -4.81 35.69 -41.69
N GLY A 51 -5.67 35.82 -42.70
CA GLY A 51 -6.19 34.68 -43.45
C GLY A 51 -5.06 34.00 -44.21
N VAL A 52 -4.62 32.85 -43.72
CA VAL A 52 -3.89 31.86 -44.52
C VAL A 52 -4.43 30.48 -44.16
N ARG A 53 -5.26 29.97 -45.06
CA ARG A 53 -5.64 28.55 -45.13
C ARG A 53 -4.44 27.79 -45.70
N LEU A 54 -3.60 27.22 -44.84
CA LEU A 54 -2.61 26.22 -45.27
C LEU A 54 -3.02 24.84 -44.77
N HIS A 55 -3.47 24.03 -45.72
CA HIS A 55 -3.50 22.59 -45.61
C HIS A 55 -2.06 22.06 -45.45
N LEU A 56 -1.97 20.88 -44.80
CA LEU A 56 -0.82 19.96 -44.76
C LEU A 56 0.29 20.28 -43.75
N PHE A 57 0.17 19.73 -42.54
CA PHE A 57 1.26 18.98 -41.90
C PHE A 57 0.59 17.81 -41.15
N SER A 58 0.59 16.63 -41.77
CA SER A 58 1.63 15.62 -41.59
C SER A 58 1.40 14.84 -40.31
N SER A 59 0.72 13.70 -40.49
CA SER A 59 0.70 12.53 -39.62
C SER A 59 1.99 12.40 -38.82
N TYR A 60 1.94 12.71 -37.52
CA TYR A 60 2.93 12.23 -36.58
C TYR A 60 2.43 10.89 -36.04
N SER A 61 2.83 9.84 -36.75
CA SER A 61 2.67 8.47 -36.32
C SER A 61 3.51 8.21 -35.07
N HIS A 62 2.90 7.51 -34.12
CA HIS A 62 3.53 6.44 -33.33
C HIS A 62 4.80 6.83 -32.56
N VAL A 63 4.61 7.25 -31.31
CA VAL A 63 5.42 6.73 -30.21
C VAL A 63 4.50 5.84 -29.40
N LEU A 64 4.54 4.54 -29.72
CA LEU A 64 4.01 3.49 -28.88
C LEU A 64 4.88 3.47 -27.61
N VAL A 65 4.47 4.22 -26.59
CA VAL A 65 4.80 3.82 -25.23
C VAL A 65 4.02 2.54 -25.02
N ASN A 66 4.70 1.41 -25.12
CA ASN A 66 4.16 0.10 -24.76
C ASN A 66 4.04 0.02 -23.23
N THR A 67 3.27 0.93 -22.64
CA THR A 67 2.67 0.69 -21.33
C THR A 67 1.55 -0.29 -21.62
N THR A 68 1.81 -1.56 -21.33
CA THR A 68 0.76 -2.55 -21.12
C THR A 68 -0.31 -1.88 -20.26
N ARG A 69 -1.43 -1.49 -20.89
CA ARG A 69 -2.65 -1.14 -20.18
C ARG A 69 -3.09 -2.42 -19.49
N MET A 70 -2.58 -2.65 -18.29
CA MET A 70 -3.35 -3.41 -17.32
C MET A 70 -4.65 -2.63 -17.15
N SER A 71 -5.75 -3.33 -17.44
CA SER A 71 -7.10 -2.79 -17.44
C SER A 71 -7.34 -1.94 -16.18
N ALA A 72 -8.02 -0.79 -16.35
CA ALA A 72 -8.47 0.04 -15.23
C ALA A 72 -9.66 -0.64 -14.53
N GLU A 73 -9.44 -1.84 -14.02
CA GLU A 73 -10.32 -2.50 -13.07
C GLU A 73 -10.26 -1.71 -11.76
N SER A 74 -11.41 -1.52 -11.12
CA SER A 74 -11.44 -0.96 -9.76
C SER A 74 -10.55 -1.81 -8.85
N PRO A 75 -9.83 -1.20 -7.88
CA PRO A 75 -9.03 -1.97 -6.94
C PRO A 75 -9.89 -3.01 -6.23
N PRO A 76 -9.34 -4.20 -5.93
CA PRO A 76 -10.10 -5.25 -5.26
C PRO A 76 -10.52 -4.77 -3.86
N ARG A 77 -11.63 -5.30 -3.35
CA ARG A 77 -12.04 -5.03 -1.97
C ARG A 77 -11.13 -5.75 -0.97
N TYR A 78 -10.75 -6.97 -1.30
CA TYR A 78 -9.96 -7.84 -0.45
C TYR A 78 -8.71 -8.35 -1.15
N ILE A 79 -7.67 -8.58 -0.36
CA ILE A 79 -6.45 -9.27 -0.73
C ILE A 79 -6.19 -10.38 0.28
N TYR A 80 -5.45 -11.39 -0.14
CA TYR A 80 -5.40 -12.66 0.57
C TYR A 80 -3.96 -13.12 0.76
N LYS A 81 -3.68 -13.65 1.96
CA LYS A 81 -2.42 -14.35 2.26
C LYS A 81 -2.71 -15.83 2.45
N ILE A 82 -1.97 -16.68 1.75
CA ILE A 82 -2.04 -18.14 1.91
C ILE A 82 -0.93 -18.57 2.88
N VAL A 83 -1.27 -19.37 3.88
CA VAL A 83 -0.32 -19.93 4.85
C VAL A 83 -0.55 -21.43 5.06
N PRO A 84 0.52 -22.23 5.25
CA PRO A 84 0.39 -23.69 5.34
C PRO A 84 -0.07 -24.16 6.73
N SER A 85 0.09 -23.33 7.77
CA SER A 85 -0.26 -23.62 9.15
C SER A 85 -1.39 -22.72 9.65
N PRO A 86 -2.15 -23.13 10.68
CA PRO A 86 -3.12 -22.25 11.31
C PRO A 86 -2.49 -20.92 11.71
N PRO A 87 -3.17 -19.78 11.47
CA PRO A 87 -2.78 -18.53 12.09
C PRO A 87 -2.86 -18.65 13.62
N GLY A 88 -2.10 -17.82 14.34
CA GLY A 88 -2.15 -17.81 15.80
C GLY A 88 -3.57 -17.51 16.32
N ASP A 89 -3.90 -18.05 17.49
CA ASP A 89 -5.14 -17.76 18.21
C ASP A 89 -4.81 -17.30 19.64
N PRO A 90 -4.98 -16.00 19.98
CA PRO A 90 -5.46 -14.93 19.10
C PRO A 90 -4.46 -14.60 17.97
N PHE A 91 -4.94 -13.96 16.90
CA PHE A 91 -4.08 -13.53 15.80
C PHE A 91 -2.95 -12.63 16.34
N PRO A 92 -1.69 -12.82 15.94
CA PRO A 92 -0.58 -12.04 16.48
C PRO A 92 -0.67 -10.57 16.09
N LYS A 93 0.00 -9.70 16.85
CA LYS A 93 0.13 -8.27 16.53
C LYS A 93 0.78 -8.05 15.16
N GLU A 94 1.70 -8.91 14.77
CA GLU A 94 2.31 -8.92 13.45
C GLU A 94 2.35 -10.34 12.91
N HIS A 95 2.00 -10.50 11.63
CA HIS A 95 2.05 -11.78 10.96
C HIS A 95 3.51 -12.24 10.81
N PRO A 96 3.84 -13.48 11.21
CA PRO A 96 5.16 -14.05 10.94
C PRO A 96 5.39 -14.18 9.43
N LEU A 97 6.44 -13.56 8.93
CA LEU A 97 6.79 -13.59 7.51
C LEU A 97 7.25 -14.99 7.08
N SER A 98 6.84 -15.44 5.90
CA SER A 98 7.40 -16.66 5.32
C SER A 98 8.87 -16.44 4.93
N GLU A 99 9.63 -17.52 4.75
CA GLU A 99 11.01 -17.43 4.27
C GLU A 99 11.11 -16.70 2.92
N LEU A 100 10.12 -16.91 2.05
CA LEU A 100 10.03 -16.22 0.77
C LEU A 100 9.77 -14.72 0.95
N ASP A 101 8.84 -14.33 1.81
CA ASP A 101 8.56 -12.91 2.09
C ASP A 101 9.78 -12.18 2.68
N GLN A 102 10.53 -12.86 3.56
CA GLN A 102 11.77 -12.32 4.14
C GLN A 102 12.87 -12.15 3.09
N THR A 103 12.98 -13.11 2.18
CA THR A 103 13.98 -13.09 1.10
C THR A 103 13.70 -11.96 0.11
N ASP A 104 12.43 -11.79 -0.27
CA ASP A 104 12.04 -10.81 -1.29
C ASP A 104 11.80 -9.40 -0.71
N GLY A 105 11.63 -9.30 0.62
CA GLY A 105 11.49 -8.03 1.34
C GLY A 105 10.08 -7.42 1.31
N PHE A 106 9.07 -8.21 0.97
CA PHE A 106 7.65 -7.83 0.98
C PHE A 106 6.77 -9.05 1.23
N VAL A 107 5.54 -8.82 1.69
CA VAL A 107 4.55 -9.89 1.87
C VAL A 107 3.85 -10.16 0.53
N HIS A 108 3.97 -11.40 0.05
CA HIS A 108 3.25 -11.88 -1.12
C HIS A 108 1.76 -12.03 -0.79
N LEU A 109 0.92 -11.30 -1.51
CA LEU A 109 -0.53 -11.41 -1.44
C LEU A 109 -1.10 -11.82 -2.79
N SER A 110 -2.37 -12.21 -2.80
CA SER A 110 -3.11 -12.57 -4.00
C SER A 110 -4.49 -11.92 -3.96
N THR A 111 -5.07 -11.67 -5.12
CA THR A 111 -6.52 -11.40 -5.24
C THR A 111 -7.31 -12.70 -5.13
N SER A 112 -8.63 -12.62 -4.95
CA SER A 112 -9.53 -13.79 -4.89
C SER A 112 -9.36 -14.71 -6.09
N THR A 113 -9.26 -14.15 -7.30
CA THR A 113 -9.06 -14.93 -8.54
C THR A 113 -7.66 -15.56 -8.66
N GLN A 114 -6.66 -15.03 -7.97
CA GLN A 114 -5.28 -15.53 -8.00
C GLN A 114 -5.04 -16.63 -6.97
N VAL A 115 -5.69 -16.57 -5.81
CA VAL A 115 -5.49 -17.51 -4.68
C VAL A 115 -5.47 -18.97 -5.12
N PRO A 116 -6.43 -19.49 -5.92
CA PRO A 116 -6.45 -20.91 -6.26
C PRO A 116 -5.22 -21.35 -7.06
N LYS A 117 -4.81 -20.53 -8.04
CA LYS A 117 -3.63 -20.82 -8.87
C LYS A 117 -2.33 -20.68 -8.08
N THR A 118 -2.24 -19.68 -7.21
CA THR A 118 -1.08 -19.52 -6.30
C THR A 118 -0.96 -20.73 -5.37
N ALA A 119 -2.09 -21.20 -4.83
CA ALA A 119 -2.12 -22.40 -3.98
C ALA A 119 -1.61 -23.64 -4.72
N ASP A 120 -2.03 -23.84 -5.97
CA ASP A 120 -1.58 -24.95 -6.81
C ASP A 120 -0.08 -24.92 -7.16
N LEU A 121 0.53 -23.74 -7.21
CA LEU A 121 1.96 -23.63 -7.52
C LEU A 121 2.84 -23.87 -6.30
N PHE A 122 2.48 -23.29 -5.15
CA PHE A 122 3.38 -23.21 -3.99
C PHE A 122 3.02 -24.19 -2.87
N PHE A 123 1.81 -24.74 -2.85
CA PHE A 123 1.28 -25.57 -1.76
C PHE A 123 0.87 -26.97 -2.23
N THR A 124 1.57 -27.50 -3.24
CA THR A 124 1.32 -28.83 -3.86
C THR A 124 1.47 -30.00 -2.90
N ARG A 125 2.25 -29.84 -1.82
CA ARG A 125 2.51 -30.89 -0.82
C ARG A 125 1.60 -30.79 0.40
N SER A 126 0.77 -29.75 0.48
CA SER A 126 -0.16 -29.53 1.58
C SER A 126 -1.53 -30.15 1.25
N SER A 127 -2.11 -30.86 2.21
CA SER A 127 -3.50 -31.34 2.18
C SER A 127 -4.48 -30.36 2.84
N SER A 128 -3.96 -29.44 3.65
CA SER A 128 -4.72 -28.33 4.21
C SER A 128 -3.89 -27.05 4.21
N LEU A 129 -4.55 -25.91 4.08
CA LEU A 129 -3.95 -24.59 4.20
C LEU A 129 -4.97 -23.63 4.82
N TRP A 130 -4.48 -22.45 5.20
CA TRP A 130 -5.30 -21.35 5.67
C TRP A 130 -5.13 -20.16 4.74
N VAL A 131 -6.23 -19.47 4.49
CA VAL A 131 -6.25 -18.22 3.75
C VAL A 131 -6.71 -17.13 4.71
N ILE A 132 -5.94 -16.05 4.78
CA ILE A 132 -6.21 -14.86 5.57
C ILE A 132 -6.74 -13.79 4.63
N LYS A 133 -7.92 -13.24 4.95
CA LYS A 133 -8.58 -12.19 4.19
C LYS A 133 -8.28 -10.84 4.83
N LEU A 134 -7.79 -9.91 4.01
CA LEU A 134 -7.36 -8.57 4.41
C LEU A 134 -8.12 -7.54 3.59
N GLU A 135 -8.61 -6.47 4.22
CA GLU A 135 -9.27 -5.38 3.51
C GLU A 135 -8.24 -4.52 2.79
N PHE A 136 -8.30 -4.46 1.45
CA PHE A 136 -7.31 -3.80 0.60
C PHE A 136 -7.10 -2.33 0.97
N ARG A 137 -8.18 -1.62 1.33
CA ARG A 137 -8.16 -0.18 1.62
C ARG A 137 -7.24 0.18 2.77
N GLN A 138 -7.01 -0.73 3.73
CA GLN A 138 -6.11 -0.51 4.86
C GLN A 138 -4.63 -0.49 4.43
N PHE A 139 -4.32 -1.02 3.25
CA PHE A 139 -2.96 -1.21 2.75
C PHE A 139 -2.68 -0.46 1.45
N ALA A 140 -3.62 0.34 0.93
CA ALA A 140 -3.55 0.89 -0.42
C ALA A 140 -2.24 1.66 -0.70
N ASP A 141 -1.70 2.37 0.30
CA ASP A 141 -0.46 3.14 0.18
C ASP A 141 0.82 2.27 0.26
N PHE A 142 0.70 1.04 0.77
CA PHE A 142 1.81 0.10 0.98
C PHE A 142 1.82 -1.06 -0.01
N ILE A 143 0.79 -1.17 -0.86
CA ILE A 143 0.71 -2.19 -1.91
C ILE A 143 1.35 -1.68 -3.19
N ARG A 144 2.21 -2.51 -3.78
CA ARG A 144 2.63 -2.35 -5.18
C ARG A 144 2.16 -3.53 -6.00
N TRP A 145 1.77 -3.26 -7.23
CA TRP A 145 1.33 -4.28 -8.17
C TRP A 145 2.48 -4.64 -9.10
N GLU A 146 3.06 -5.82 -8.92
CA GLU A 146 4.22 -6.28 -9.69
C GLU A 146 3.93 -7.66 -10.25
N GLY A 147 4.16 -7.85 -11.56
CA GLY A 147 3.75 -9.09 -12.24
C GLY A 147 2.24 -9.37 -12.17
N GLY A 148 1.42 -8.36 -11.85
CA GLY A 148 -0.02 -8.49 -11.63
C GLY A 148 -0.42 -8.94 -10.22
N PHE A 149 0.52 -9.13 -9.29
CA PHE A 149 0.24 -9.53 -7.91
C PHE A 149 0.39 -8.36 -6.94
N PRO A 150 -0.45 -8.28 -5.89
CA PRO A 150 -0.28 -7.31 -4.83
C PRO A 150 0.86 -7.71 -3.89
N HIS A 151 1.87 -6.87 -3.79
CA HIS A 151 2.99 -7.00 -2.85
C HIS A 151 2.87 -5.93 -1.77
N LEU A 152 2.79 -6.36 -0.51
CA LEU A 152 2.73 -5.46 0.64
C LEU A 152 4.12 -5.16 1.16
N TYR A 153 4.54 -3.90 1.04
CA TYR A 153 5.78 -3.39 1.62
C TYR A 153 5.54 -2.95 3.05
N GLY A 154 5.60 -3.91 3.96
CA GLY A 154 5.27 -3.75 5.37
C GLY A 154 4.86 -5.07 5.97
N ASN A 155 4.00 -5.02 6.99
CA ASN A 155 3.40 -6.20 7.60
C ASN A 155 1.93 -5.93 7.93
N PHE A 156 1.21 -6.96 8.36
CA PHE A 156 -0.17 -6.86 8.83
C PHE A 156 -0.33 -7.59 10.16
N GLY A 157 -1.33 -7.18 10.94
CA GLY A 157 -1.60 -7.69 12.27
C GLY A 157 -3.05 -8.09 12.47
N ALA A 158 -3.35 -8.50 13.71
CA ALA A 158 -4.72 -8.81 14.15
C ALA A 158 -5.72 -7.68 13.82
N GLU A 159 -5.31 -6.41 13.89
CA GLU A 159 -6.17 -5.27 13.56
C GLU A 159 -6.61 -5.20 12.09
N ASN A 160 -5.90 -5.87 11.18
CA ASN A 160 -6.15 -5.78 9.75
C ASN A 160 -6.84 -7.01 9.15
N VAL A 161 -6.95 -8.08 9.93
CA VAL A 161 -7.55 -9.34 9.48
C VAL A 161 -9.07 -9.23 9.53
N ASP A 162 -9.70 -9.37 8.37
CA ASP A 162 -11.17 -9.45 8.23
C ASP A 162 -11.66 -10.81 8.71
N SER A 163 -11.10 -11.87 8.16
CA SER A 163 -11.45 -13.25 8.49
C SER A 163 -10.38 -14.23 8.03
N THR A 164 -10.44 -15.47 8.52
CA THR A 164 -9.58 -16.57 8.07
C THR A 164 -10.42 -17.78 7.72
N MET A 165 -10.01 -18.53 6.70
CA MET A 165 -10.70 -19.75 6.27
C MET A 165 -9.70 -20.87 6.04
N LYS A 166 -10.00 -22.05 6.61
CA LYS A 166 -9.26 -23.28 6.34
C LYS A 166 -9.82 -23.94 5.08
N PHE A 167 -8.94 -24.28 4.16
CA PHE A 167 -9.25 -25.14 3.03
C PHE A 167 -8.57 -26.49 3.22
N VAL A 168 -9.28 -27.54 2.84
CA VAL A 168 -8.79 -28.92 2.85
C VAL A 168 -9.09 -29.51 1.49
N ARG A 169 -8.15 -30.26 0.95
CA ARG A 169 -8.32 -30.98 -0.32
C ARG A 169 -8.00 -32.45 -0.14
N GLU A 170 -8.63 -33.28 -0.95
CA GLU A 170 -8.23 -34.66 -1.13
C GLU A 170 -6.95 -34.75 -1.99
N GLU A 171 -6.21 -35.86 -1.91
CA GLU A 171 -4.95 -36.03 -2.67
C GLU A 171 -5.16 -35.99 -4.19
N SER A 172 -6.34 -36.36 -4.66
CA SER A 172 -6.72 -36.36 -6.08
C SER A 172 -7.13 -34.98 -6.60
N GLN A 173 -7.34 -33.99 -5.72
CA GLN A 173 -7.87 -32.68 -6.07
C GLN A 173 -6.76 -31.63 -6.17
N THR A 174 -6.96 -30.67 -7.06
CA THR A 174 -6.19 -29.41 -7.10
C THR A 174 -6.79 -28.37 -6.17
N TRP A 175 -6.01 -27.38 -5.75
CA TRP A 175 -6.51 -26.23 -5.00
C TRP A 175 -7.47 -25.40 -5.84
N ALA A 176 -7.24 -25.27 -7.16
CA ALA A 176 -8.19 -24.67 -8.08
C ALA A 176 -9.59 -25.29 -7.97
N GLU A 177 -9.70 -26.62 -8.00
CA GLU A 177 -11.00 -27.32 -7.90
C GLU A 177 -11.70 -27.10 -6.56
N VAL A 178 -10.93 -27.10 -5.46
CA VAL A 178 -11.48 -26.91 -4.11
C VAL A 178 -11.95 -25.47 -3.90
N MET A 179 -11.20 -24.49 -4.38
CA MET A 179 -11.48 -23.07 -4.14
C MET A 179 -12.41 -22.43 -5.17
N ALA A 180 -12.55 -22.99 -6.38
CA ALA A 180 -13.46 -22.47 -7.41
C ALA A 180 -14.94 -22.44 -6.97
N LYS A 181 -15.29 -23.25 -5.95
CA LYS A 181 -16.65 -23.31 -5.39
C LYS A 181 -16.83 -22.41 -4.16
N SER A 182 -15.79 -21.69 -3.75
CA SER A 182 -15.83 -20.87 -2.55
C SER A 182 -16.45 -19.51 -2.85
N GLU A 183 -17.57 -19.19 -2.18
CA GLU A 183 -18.15 -17.84 -2.18
C GLU A 183 -17.40 -16.87 -1.24
N TRP A 184 -16.45 -17.37 -0.44
CA TRP A 184 -15.69 -16.56 0.53
C TRP A 184 -14.52 -15.81 -0.12
N LEU A 185 -14.03 -16.32 -1.26
CA LEU A 185 -13.09 -15.65 -2.15
C LEU A 185 -13.86 -14.75 -3.12
N ASP A 186 -14.11 -13.50 -2.72
CA ASP A 186 -14.94 -12.50 -3.41
C ASP A 186 -14.16 -11.28 -3.95
#